data_AF-D6WW61-F1
#
_entry.id   AF-D6WW61-F1
#
_cell.length_a   1.000
_cell.length_b   1.000
_cell.length_c   1.000
_cell.angle_alpha   90.00
_cell.angle_beta   90.00
_cell.angle_gamma   90.00
#
_symmetry.space_group_name_H-M   'P 1'
#
loop_
_entity.id
_entity.type
_entity.pdbx_description
1 polymer ?
#
loop_
_entity_poly.entity_id
_entity_poly.type
_entity_poly.pdbx_seq_one_letter_code
_entity_poly.pdbx_strand_id
1 'polypeptide(L)'
;MSSKPWGALPIVRINTIMKSSSEAENISRESSLMMTKAAELFIKMLAQEGYKLSATGKKLDYKHLSEVVNRDEKYEFLQDIMPKKITYAEYKKMQEGQLNGAENHQEISSDEESSSNSNSE
;
A
#
# COMPACT_ATOMS: atom_id res chain seq x y z
N MET A 1 -14.21 32.60 -9.87
CA MET A 1 -13.63 31.98 -8.67
C MET A 1 -13.33 30.52 -9.01
N SER A 2 -12.05 30.15 -9.10
CA SER A 2 -11.67 28.76 -9.41
C SER A 2 -11.99 27.89 -8.20
N SER A 3 -13.00 27.03 -8.31
CA SER A 3 -13.34 26.05 -7.29
C SER A 3 -12.18 25.06 -7.14
N LYS A 4 -11.65 24.92 -5.93
CA LYS A 4 -10.62 23.92 -5.63
C LYS A 4 -11.17 22.53 -6.03
N PRO A 5 -10.48 21.78 -6.90
CA PRO A 5 -10.98 20.47 -7.33
C PRO A 5 -11.09 19.54 -6.12
N TRP A 6 -12.19 18.81 -6.05
CA TRP A 6 -12.42 17.77 -5.06
C TRP A 6 -11.25 16.76 -5.09
N GLY A 7 -10.66 16.47 -3.93
CA GLY A 7 -9.56 15.52 -3.83
C GLY A 7 -8.15 16.07 -4.10
N ALA A 8 -7.97 17.40 -4.20
CA ALA A 8 -6.63 17.98 -4.32
C ALA A 8 -5.84 17.90 -3.00
N LEU A 9 -4.65 17.29 -3.04
CA LEU A 9 -3.75 17.26 -1.90
C LEU A 9 -3.33 18.70 -1.54
N PRO A 10 -3.34 19.09 -0.25
CA PRO A 10 -2.95 20.44 0.14
C PRO A 10 -1.46 20.68 -0.13
N ILE A 11 -1.13 21.59 -1.05
CA ILE A 11 0.26 21.94 -1.41
C ILE A 11 1.11 22.29 -0.17
N VAL A 12 0.52 23.01 0.80
CA VAL A 12 1.20 23.36 2.06
C VAL A 12 1.65 22.11 2.83
N ARG A 13 0.82 21.06 2.88
CA ARG A 13 1.15 19.80 3.55
C ARG A 13 2.22 19.03 2.78
N ILE A 14 2.13 18.99 1.46
CA ILE A 14 3.17 18.40 0.60
C ILE A 14 4.51 19.09 0.84
N ASN A 15 4.53 20.42 0.90
CA ASN A 15 5.75 21.18 1.19
C ASN A 15 6.34 20.87 2.57
N THR A 16 5.51 20.75 3.60
CA THR A 16 5.98 20.36 4.93
C THR A 16 6.61 18.96 4.90
N ILE A 17 5.98 18.00 4.22
CA ILE A 17 6.51 16.63 4.09
C ILE A 17 7.83 16.64 3.32
N MET A 18 7.91 17.33 2.17
CA MET A 18 9.15 17.43 1.39
C MET A 18 10.31 18.00 2.22
N LYS A 19 10.05 18.99 3.08
CA LYS A 19 11.05 19.58 3.98
C LYS A 19 11.43 18.71 5.17
N SER A 20 10.61 17.73 5.55
CA SER A 20 10.91 16.85 6.69
C SER A 20 12.01 15.82 6.41
N SER A 21 12.29 15.54 5.13
CA SER A 21 13.25 14.51 4.72
C SER A 21 14.31 15.02 3.74
N SER A 22 14.33 16.32 3.44
CA SER A 22 15.31 16.89 2.51
C SER A 22 16.19 17.92 3.18
N GLU A 23 17.49 17.87 2.86
CA GLU A 23 18.44 18.99 3.05
C GLU A 23 18.14 20.16 2.09
N ALA A 24 17.04 20.09 1.32
CA ALA A 24 16.66 21.11 0.37
C ALA A 24 16.03 22.31 1.10
N GLU A 25 16.88 23.26 1.49
CA GLU A 25 16.46 24.51 2.13
C GLU A 25 15.45 25.29 1.26
N ASN A 26 15.58 25.19 -0.06
CA ASN A 26 14.81 25.98 -1.02
C ASN A 26 14.07 25.10 -2.06
N ILE A 27 12.82 24.76 -1.75
CA ILE A 27 11.89 24.09 -2.68
C ILE A 27 11.10 25.16 -3.44
N SER A 28 11.18 25.14 -4.77
CA SER A 28 10.42 26.06 -5.63
C SER A 28 8.92 25.76 -5.60
N ARG A 29 8.08 26.78 -5.86
CA ARG A 29 6.62 26.61 -5.94
C ARG A 29 6.20 25.62 -7.04
N GLU A 30 6.92 25.60 -8.15
CA GLU A 30 6.63 24.69 -9.27
C GLU A 30 6.92 23.23 -8.89
N SER A 31 8.04 23.00 -8.18
CA SER A 31 8.38 21.69 -7.62
C SER A 31 7.29 21.20 -6.66
N SER A 32 6.79 22.07 -5.79
CA SER A 32 5.67 21.77 -4.89
C SER A 32 4.41 21.35 -5.64
N LEU A 33 4.08 22.04 -6.73
CA LEU A 33 2.90 21.76 -7.55
C LEU A 33 3.05 20.42 -8.29
N MET A 34 4.20 20.18 -8.89
CA MET A 34 4.49 18.92 -9.58
C MET A 34 4.46 17.74 -8.61
N MET A 35 5.09 17.88 -7.45
CA MET A 35 5.09 16.83 -6.42
C MET A 35 3.68 16.56 -5.88
N THR A 36 2.88 17.62 -5.66
CA THR A 36 1.47 17.48 -5.28
C THR A 36 0.73 16.63 -6.30
N LYS A 37 0.93 16.89 -7.59
CA LYS A 37 0.23 16.15 -8.64
C LYS A 37 0.75 14.73 -8.82
N ALA A 38 2.06 14.52 -8.69
CA ALA A 38 2.68 13.21 -8.70
C ALA A 38 2.14 12.32 -7.56
N ALA A 39 2.05 12.86 -6.34
CA ALA A 39 1.51 12.14 -5.19
C ALA A 39 0.03 11.75 -5.38
N GLU A 40 -0.79 12.63 -5.95
CA GLU A 40 -2.18 12.30 -6.29
C GLU A 40 -2.28 11.14 -7.28
N LEU A 41 -1.48 11.19 -8.35
CA LEU A 41 -1.46 10.14 -9.37
C LEU A 41 -0.92 8.83 -8.81
N PHE A 42 0.10 8.89 -7.96
CA PHE A 42 0.68 7.74 -7.31
C PHE A 42 -0.34 7.02 -6.41
N ILE A 43 -1.03 7.76 -5.53
CA ILE A 43 -2.06 7.20 -4.64
C ILE A 43 -3.18 6.56 -5.47
N LYS A 44 -3.63 7.24 -6.54
CA LYS A 44 -4.65 6.69 -7.45
C LYS A 44 -4.18 5.39 -8.11
N MET A 45 -2.97 5.37 -8.64
CA MET A 45 -2.38 4.21 -9.29
C MET A 45 -2.28 3.03 -8.33
N LEU A 46 -1.70 3.24 -7.15
CA LEU A 46 -1.53 2.19 -6.14
C LEU A 46 -2.89 1.64 -5.66
N ALA A 47 -3.87 2.52 -5.43
CA ALA A 47 -5.23 2.12 -5.06
C ALA A 47 -5.90 1.29 -6.17
N GLN A 48 -5.74 1.69 -7.43
CA GLN A 48 -6.29 0.96 -8.58
C GLN A 48 -5.62 -0.41 -8.75
N GLU A 49 -4.30 -0.51 -8.58
CA GLU A 49 -3.59 -1.78 -8.66
C GLU A 49 -3.99 -2.72 -7.53
N GLY A 50 -4.09 -2.22 -6.28
CA GLY A 50 -4.57 -3.02 -5.16
C GLY A 50 -6.02 -3.46 -5.36
N TYR A 51 -6.88 -2.60 -5.90
CA TYR A 51 -8.29 -2.93 -6.12
C TYR A 51 -8.50 -4.05 -7.13
N LYS A 52 -7.61 -4.18 -8.13
CA LYS A 52 -7.63 -5.30 -9.10
C LYS A 52 -7.44 -6.67 -8.43
N LEU A 53 -6.82 -6.72 -7.25
CA LEU A 53 -6.62 -7.96 -6.48
C LEU A 53 -7.82 -8.30 -5.58
N SER A 54 -8.78 -7.39 -5.41
CA SER A 54 -9.99 -7.67 -4.63
C SER A 54 -10.93 -8.59 -5.41
N ALA A 55 -10.98 -9.87 -5.04
CA ALA A 55 -11.81 -10.90 -5.70
C ALA A 55 -13.29 -10.48 -5.88
N THR A 56 -13.88 -9.82 -4.88
CA THR A 56 -15.29 -9.41 -4.92
C THR A 56 -15.51 -8.00 -5.47
N GLY A 57 -14.42 -7.25 -5.74
CA GLY A 57 -14.49 -5.85 -6.17
C GLY A 57 -15.35 -4.95 -5.28
N LYS A 58 -15.38 -5.19 -3.96
CA LYS A 58 -16.20 -4.41 -3.00
C LYS A 58 -15.37 -3.56 -2.04
N LYS A 59 -14.10 -3.93 -1.80
CA LYS A 59 -13.26 -3.29 -0.78
C LYS A 59 -11.77 -3.38 -1.11
N LEU A 60 -11.04 -2.33 -0.77
CA LEU A 60 -9.59 -2.31 -0.78
C LEU A 60 -9.09 -2.56 0.66
N ASP A 61 -8.44 -3.70 0.89
CA ASP A 61 -7.83 -4.07 2.17
C ASP A 61 -6.30 -3.98 2.11
N TYR A 62 -5.66 -3.89 3.28
CA TYR A 62 -4.20 -3.84 3.40
C TYR A 62 -3.50 -4.97 2.65
N LYS A 63 -4.03 -6.20 2.73
CA LYS A 63 -3.45 -7.38 2.06
C LYS A 63 -3.28 -7.17 0.55
N HIS A 64 -4.21 -6.47 -0.10
CA HIS A 64 -4.14 -6.19 -1.52
C HIS A 64 -3.01 -5.20 -1.83
N LEU A 65 -2.82 -4.18 -0.99
CA LEU A 65 -1.75 -3.19 -1.15
C LEU A 65 -0.37 -3.79 -0.86
N SER A 66 -0.23 -4.55 0.22
CA SER A 66 1.02 -5.25 0.52
C SER A 66 1.38 -6.25 -0.57
N GLU A 67 0.40 -6.92 -1.17
CA GLU A 67 0.65 -7.84 -2.30
C GLU A 67 1.21 -7.10 -3.51
N VAL A 68 0.61 -5.97 -3.89
CA VAL A 68 1.12 -5.13 -5.01
C VAL A 68 2.55 -4.67 -4.74
N VAL A 69 2.82 -4.16 -3.54
CA VAL A 69 4.15 -3.62 -3.17
C VAL A 69 5.25 -4.68 -3.18
N ASN A 70 4.93 -5.88 -2.73
CA ASN A 70 5.92 -6.95 -2.60
C ASN A 70 6.05 -7.82 -3.88
N ARG A 71 5.25 -7.55 -4.92
CA ARG A 71 5.29 -8.28 -6.20
C ARG A 71 6.03 -7.54 -7.31
N ASP A 72 6.05 -6.21 -7.27
CA ASP A 72 6.57 -5.37 -8.35
C ASP A 72 7.72 -4.48 -7.84
N GLU A 73 8.88 -4.57 -8.51
CA GLU A 73 10.12 -3.86 -8.19
C GLU A 73 9.93 -2.33 -8.15
N LYS A 74 9.00 -1.78 -8.94
CA LYS A 74 8.73 -0.33 -8.94
C LYS A 74 8.22 0.20 -7.58
N TYR A 75 7.79 -0.69 -6.69
CA TYR A 75 7.36 -0.38 -5.32
C TYR A 75 8.34 -0.82 -4.24
N GLU A 76 9.56 -1.21 -4.59
CA GLU A 76 10.60 -1.64 -3.64
C GLU A 76 10.76 -0.64 -2.48
N PHE A 77 10.73 0.66 -2.78
CA PHE A 77 10.82 1.74 -1.78
C PHE A 77 9.71 1.72 -0.70
N LEU A 78 8.66 0.93 -0.87
CA LEU A 78 7.56 0.75 0.09
C LEU A 78 7.61 -0.57 0.85
N GLN A 79 8.50 -1.51 0.52
CA GLN A 79 8.47 -2.85 1.12
C GLN A 79 8.70 -2.82 2.63
N ASP A 80 9.64 -1.99 3.10
CA ASP A 80 9.90 -1.80 4.52
C ASP A 80 8.76 -1.09 5.26
N ILE A 81 7.96 -0.30 4.53
CA ILE A 81 6.84 0.46 5.07
C ILE A 81 5.54 -0.35 5.06
N MET A 82 5.36 -1.24 4.08
CA MET A 82 4.18 -2.08 3.88
C MET A 82 4.56 -3.56 3.70
N PRO A 83 5.07 -4.22 4.76
CA PRO A 83 5.40 -5.63 4.71
C PRO A 83 4.14 -6.50 4.60
N LYS A 84 4.26 -7.69 3.99
CA LYS A 84 3.21 -8.71 4.05
C LYS A 84 3.02 -9.16 5.50
N LYS A 85 1.77 -9.18 5.97
CA LYS A 85 1.46 -9.69 7.31
C LYS A 85 1.46 -11.21 7.28
N ILE A 86 2.08 -11.81 8.28
CA ILE A 86 2.01 -13.23 8.57
C ILE A 86 1.47 -13.41 9.99
N THR A 87 0.67 -14.44 10.17
CA THR A 87 0.19 -14.88 11.48
C THR A 87 1.29 -15.63 12.22
N TYR A 88 1.18 -15.71 13.55
CA TYR A 88 2.11 -16.53 14.35
C TYR A 88 2.09 -18.01 13.94
N ALA A 89 0.92 -18.53 13.55
CA ALA A 89 0.78 -19.89 13.07
C ALA A 89 1.51 -20.13 11.75
N GLU A 90 1.41 -19.20 10.80
CA GLU A 90 2.18 -19.24 9.54
C GLU A 90 3.68 -19.12 9.81
N TYR A 91 4.08 -18.20 10.68
CA TYR A 91 5.47 -18.05 11.08
C TYR A 91 6.04 -19.34 11.68
N LYS A 92 5.28 -20.01 12.56
CA LYS A 92 5.69 -21.30 13.15
C LYS A 92 5.86 -22.37 12.06
N LYS A 93 4.94 -22.47 11.11
CA LYS A 93 5.06 -23.38 9.96
C LYS A 93 6.27 -23.03 9.08
N MET A 94 6.55 -21.75 8.87
CA MET A 94 7.72 -21.29 8.10
C MET A 94 9.02 -21.67 8.81
N GLN A 95 9.11 -21.56 10.14
CA GLN A 95 10.28 -22.05 10.89
C GLN A 95 10.44 -23.56 10.77
N GLU A 96 9.34 -24.32 10.94
CA GLU A 96 9.34 -25.78 10.81
C GLU A 96 9.67 -26.23 9.38
N GLY A 97 9.27 -25.45 8.36
CA GLY A 97 9.55 -25.69 6.94
C GLY A 97 10.94 -25.26 6.48
N GLN A 98 11.49 -24.16 7.03
CA GLN A 98 12.87 -23.72 6.74
C GLN A 98 13.91 -24.71 7.27
N LEU A 99 13.58 -25.51 8.29
CA LEU A 99 14.39 -26.65 8.70
C LEU A 99 14.40 -27.80 7.68
N ASN A 100 13.48 -27.81 6.71
CA ASN A 100 13.20 -28.95 5.83
C ASN A 100 13.32 -28.70 4.32
N GLY A 101 13.55 -27.47 3.84
CA GLY A 101 13.79 -27.27 2.40
C GLY A 101 13.88 -25.82 1.97
N ALA A 102 15.05 -25.42 1.47
CA ALA A 102 15.16 -24.29 0.56
C ALA A 102 14.39 -24.61 -0.73
N GLU A 103 13.80 -23.57 -1.34
CA GLU A 103 13.11 -23.54 -2.64
C GLU A 103 11.59 -23.81 -2.64
N ASN A 104 10.80 -22.73 -2.48
CA ASN A 104 9.90 -22.28 -3.54
C ASN A 104 9.23 -20.93 -3.22
N HIS A 105 9.20 -20.05 -4.21
CA HIS A 105 8.26 -18.94 -4.30
C HIS A 105 6.84 -19.54 -4.29
N GLN A 106 6.16 -19.55 -3.15
CA GLN A 106 4.76 -19.97 -3.07
C GLN A 106 3.88 -18.78 -2.69
N GLU A 107 3.01 -18.42 -3.64
CA GLU A 107 1.80 -17.66 -3.41
C GLU A 107 1.01 -18.32 -2.27
N ILE A 108 0.87 -17.61 -1.14
CA ILE A 108 0.05 -18.09 -0.03
C ILE A 108 -1.39 -17.71 -0.31
N SER A 109 -2.20 -18.76 -0.48
CA SER A 109 -3.66 -18.77 -0.59
C SER A 109 -4.32 -17.83 0.41
N SER A 110 -5.16 -16.93 -0.11
CA SER A 110 -6.00 -16.05 0.69
C SER A 110 -7.24 -16.82 1.16
N ASP A 111 -7.20 -17.33 2.40
CA ASP A 111 -8.38 -17.89 3.05
C ASP A 111 -9.43 -16.80 3.32
N GLU A 112 -10.68 -17.18 3.07
CA GLU A 112 -11.88 -16.35 3.15
C GLU A 112 -12.21 -15.95 4.59
N GLU A 113 -12.47 -14.65 4.80
CA GLU A 113 -13.09 -14.17 6.03
C GLU A 113 -14.55 -14.64 6.06
N SER A 114 -14.82 -15.63 6.90
CA SER A 114 -16.18 -16.05 7.26
C SER A 114 -16.86 -14.90 8.02
N SER A 115 -17.79 -14.21 7.34
CA SER A 115 -18.69 -13.27 8.00
C SER A 115 -19.74 -14.06 8.79
N SER A 116 -19.50 -14.21 10.09
CA SER A 116 -20.48 -14.75 11.03
C SER A 116 -21.68 -13.82 11.14
N ASN A 117 -22.73 -14.11 10.39
CA ASN A 117 -24.02 -13.42 10.48
C ASN A 117 -24.75 -13.94 11.73
N SER A 118 -24.60 -13.24 12.86
CA SER A 118 -25.40 -13.51 14.06
C SER A 118 -26.75 -12.84 13.93
N ASN A 119 -27.74 -13.56 13.40
CA ASN A 119 -29.14 -13.25 13.68
C ASN A 119 -29.45 -13.74 15.10
N SER A 120 -29.80 -12.82 15.99
CA SER A 120 -30.49 -13.13 17.25
C SER A 120 -31.92 -12.64 17.10
N GLU A 121 -32.85 -13.52 17.47
CA GLU A 121 -34.33 -13.38 17.43
C GLU A 121 -34.87 -12.15 18.18
#